data_AF-A0A180F7T7-F1
#
_entry.id   AF-A0A180F7T7-F1
#
_cell.length_a   1.000
_cell.length_b   1.000
_cell.length_c   1.000
_cell.angle_alpha   90.00
_cell.angle_beta   90.00
_cell.angle_gamma   90.00
#
_symmetry.space_group_name_H-M   'P 1'
#
loop_
_entity.id
_entity.type
_entity.pdbx_description
1 polymer ?
#
loop_
_entity_poly.entity_id
_entity_poly.type
_entity_poly.pdbx_seq_one_letter_code
_entity_poly.pdbx_strand_id
1 'polypeptide(L)'
;MPGLVNIFVEGVADLKFLSDYISYIAPAFGIIKDETLIDTKGWTSILSKKDRGGGIRSKMEENTNRGFLNLVIFDADNDFIARKNEIDNWRKQYGLTFELFLFPNNQDSGALEDLLEKIIIDKNQSIFDCWNRYEKCLQSKEIEGRAYPLTTPTKKTKIYGYLEALLGTSKEDKKKIKEQERDYTNNEHWNLDADYLIPLKEFLLLHIQ
;
A
#
# COMPACT_ATOMS: atom_id res chain seq x y z
N MET A 1 -14.87 11.88 20.32
CA MET A 1 -14.77 10.52 19.78
C MET A 1 -14.11 10.67 18.43
N PRO A 2 -12.99 9.99 18.13
CA PRO A 2 -12.45 10.03 16.78
C PRO A 2 -13.56 9.64 15.80
N GLY A 3 -13.75 10.43 14.74
CA GLY A 3 -14.77 10.15 13.73
C GLY A 3 -14.56 8.73 13.19
N LEU A 4 -15.61 7.91 13.10
CA LEU A 4 -15.51 6.56 12.56
C LEU A 4 -15.24 6.62 11.04
N VAL A 5 -14.00 6.86 10.65
CA VAL A 5 -13.57 6.76 9.26
C VAL A 5 -13.61 5.30 8.81
N ASN A 6 -13.95 5.06 7.54
CA ASN A 6 -13.67 3.80 6.85
C ASN A 6 -12.56 4.03 5.83
N ILE A 7 -11.56 3.17 5.79
CA ILE A 7 -10.41 3.26 4.89
C ILE A 7 -10.40 1.99 4.03
N PHE A 8 -10.64 2.15 2.73
CA PHE A 8 -10.69 1.06 1.76
C PHE A 8 -9.35 0.97 1.03
N VAL A 9 -8.76 -0.23 1.02
CA VAL A 9 -7.41 -0.50 0.51
C VAL A 9 -7.41 -1.72 -0.40
N GLU A 10 -6.44 -1.84 -1.30
CA GLU A 10 -6.44 -2.91 -2.30
C GLU A 10 -6.11 -4.29 -1.73
N GLY A 11 -5.21 -4.36 -0.76
CA GLY A 11 -4.70 -5.64 -0.30
C GLY A 11 -4.19 -5.66 1.14
N VAL A 12 -3.67 -6.83 1.50
CA VAL A 12 -3.21 -7.13 2.85
C VAL A 12 -1.97 -6.33 3.24
N ALA A 13 -1.08 -6.06 2.28
CA ALA A 13 0.11 -5.24 2.54
C ALA A 13 -0.27 -3.79 2.88
N ASP A 14 -1.19 -3.20 2.13
CA ASP A 14 -1.69 -1.84 2.35
C ASP A 14 -2.37 -1.72 3.70
N LEU A 15 -3.23 -2.71 4.02
CA LEU A 15 -3.92 -2.76 5.30
C LEU A 15 -2.92 -2.76 6.46
N LYS A 16 -1.91 -3.64 6.41
CA LYS A 16 -0.90 -3.74 7.46
C LYS A 16 -0.06 -2.47 7.56
N PHE A 17 0.39 -1.94 6.42
CA PHE A 17 1.18 -0.70 6.37
C PHE A 17 0.41 0.49 6.95
N LEU A 18 -0.83 0.72 6.52
CA LEU A 18 -1.64 1.83 6.99
C LEU A 18 -2.02 1.68 8.47
N SER A 19 -2.29 0.46 8.94
CA SER A 19 -2.54 0.20 10.36
C SER A 19 -1.34 0.62 11.23
N ASP A 20 -0.14 0.19 10.85
CA ASP A 20 1.10 0.53 11.56
C ASP A 20 1.41 2.03 11.45
N TYR A 21 1.30 2.60 10.25
CA TYR A 21 1.64 3.99 10.01
C TYR A 21 0.69 4.97 10.70
N ILE A 22 -0.62 4.70 10.70
CA ILE A 22 -1.58 5.54 11.41
C ILE A 22 -1.35 5.47 12.93
N SER A 23 -1.09 4.26 13.45
CA SER A 23 -0.75 4.08 14.87
C SER A 23 0.50 4.88 15.26
N TYR A 24 1.45 5.01 14.33
CA TYR A 24 2.67 5.78 14.51
C TYR A 24 2.43 7.31 14.49
N ILE A 25 1.74 7.86 13.48
CA ILE A 25 1.55 9.31 13.34
C ILE A 25 0.45 9.89 14.23
N ALA A 26 -0.47 9.06 14.70
CA ALA A 26 -1.67 9.49 15.41
C ALA A 26 -1.97 8.59 16.64
N PRO A 27 -1.03 8.46 17.61
CA PRO A 27 -1.16 7.51 18.72
C PRO A 27 -2.38 7.77 19.61
N ALA A 28 -2.86 9.01 19.66
CA ALA A 28 -4.08 9.39 20.38
C ALA A 28 -5.37 8.78 19.79
N PHE A 29 -5.35 8.34 18.53
CA PHE A 29 -6.46 7.62 17.89
C PHE A 29 -6.52 6.14 18.32
N GLY A 30 -5.50 5.67 19.03
CA GLY A 30 -5.37 4.28 19.43
C GLY A 30 -5.14 3.35 18.23
N ILE A 31 -5.26 2.05 18.48
CA ILE A 31 -5.22 1.05 17.41
C ILE A 31 -6.48 1.22 16.57
N ILE A 32 -6.32 1.51 15.28
CA ILE A 32 -7.43 1.46 14.33
C ILE A 32 -7.99 0.05 14.36
N LYS A 33 -9.28 -0.07 14.70
CA LYS A 33 -9.96 -1.37 14.71
C LYS A 33 -9.96 -1.94 13.29
N ASP A 34 -9.80 -3.26 13.19
CA ASP A 34 -9.85 -4.00 11.92
C ASP A 34 -11.12 -3.70 11.09
N GLU A 35 -12.20 -3.25 11.73
CA GLU A 35 -13.47 -2.91 11.07
C GLU A 35 -13.39 -1.64 10.20
N THR A 36 -12.44 -0.75 10.50
CA THR A 36 -12.19 0.54 9.83
C THR A 36 -11.34 0.37 8.57
N LEU A 37 -10.34 -0.51 8.60
CA LEU A 37 -9.48 -0.81 7.43
C LEU A 37 -10.06 -1.98 6.64
N ILE A 38 -10.45 -1.74 5.40
CA ILE A 38 -11.26 -2.65 4.60
C ILE A 38 -10.50 -3.05 3.33
N ASP A 39 -10.06 -4.30 3.30
CA ASP A 39 -9.42 -4.91 2.12
C ASP A 39 -10.45 -5.22 1.03
N THR A 40 -10.32 -4.56 -0.13
CA THR A 40 -11.19 -4.77 -1.29
C THR A 40 -10.79 -5.96 -2.15
N LYS A 41 -9.64 -6.59 -1.88
CA LYS A 41 -8.98 -7.63 -2.69
C LYS A 41 -8.83 -7.20 -4.14
N GLY A 42 -8.08 -6.14 -4.33
CA GLY A 42 -7.78 -5.49 -5.60
C GLY A 42 -8.78 -4.40 -5.96
N TRP A 43 -8.32 -3.39 -6.68
CA TRP A 43 -9.18 -2.28 -7.11
C TRP A 43 -10.31 -2.73 -8.05
N THR A 44 -10.08 -3.69 -8.96
CA THR A 44 -11.10 -4.13 -9.92
C THR A 44 -12.33 -4.73 -9.24
N SER A 45 -12.18 -5.23 -8.01
CA SER A 45 -13.29 -5.76 -7.20
C SER A 45 -14.38 -4.71 -6.96
N ILE A 46 -14.01 -3.41 -6.88
CA ILE A 46 -14.97 -2.32 -6.65
C ILE A 46 -15.93 -2.14 -7.84
N LEU A 47 -15.49 -2.51 -9.05
CA LEU A 47 -16.25 -2.34 -10.29
C LEU A 47 -17.37 -3.39 -10.46
N SER A 48 -17.34 -4.47 -9.68
CA SER A 48 -18.36 -5.52 -9.77
C SER A 48 -19.75 -5.01 -9.33
N LYS A 49 -20.78 -5.29 -10.14
CA LYS A 49 -22.15 -4.75 -9.93
C LYS A 49 -22.95 -5.48 -8.85
N LYS A 50 -22.80 -6.80 -8.70
CA LYS A 50 -23.64 -7.62 -7.79
C LYS A 50 -22.87 -8.30 -6.66
N ASP A 51 -21.55 -8.45 -6.83
CA ASP A 51 -20.71 -9.21 -5.89
C ASP A 51 -20.06 -8.27 -4.87
N ARG A 52 -18.78 -8.48 -4.55
CA ARG A 52 -18.03 -7.69 -3.56
C ARG A 52 -18.19 -6.17 -3.73
N GLY A 53 -18.21 -5.67 -4.96
CA GLY A 53 -18.37 -4.25 -5.25
C GLY A 53 -19.70 -3.69 -4.71
N GLY A 54 -20.77 -4.49 -4.70
CA GLY A 54 -22.03 -4.14 -4.03
C GLY A 54 -21.85 -3.95 -2.53
N GLY A 55 -21.19 -4.91 -1.87
CA GLY A 55 -20.93 -4.82 -0.43
C GLY A 55 -20.03 -3.64 -0.03
N ILE A 56 -19.01 -3.33 -0.85
CA ILE A 56 -18.15 -2.15 -0.63
C ILE A 56 -18.98 -0.86 -0.72
N ARG A 57 -19.84 -0.73 -1.75
CA ARG A 57 -20.71 0.43 -1.91
C ARG A 57 -21.69 0.58 -0.76
N SER A 58 -22.38 -0.49 -0.37
CA SER A 58 -23.30 -0.46 0.78
C SER A 58 -22.58 -0.01 2.06
N LYS A 59 -21.37 -0.51 2.31
CA LYS A 59 -20.59 -0.09 3.50
C LYS A 59 -20.17 1.38 3.44
N MET A 60 -19.82 1.91 2.27
CA MET A 60 -19.54 3.35 2.09
C MET A 60 -20.79 4.21 2.31
N GLU A 61 -21.93 3.80 1.74
CA GLU A 61 -23.22 4.50 1.86
C GLU A 61 -23.69 4.52 3.32
N GLU A 62 -23.63 3.38 4.02
CA GLU A 62 -23.94 3.28 5.45
C GLU A 62 -23.07 4.21 6.29
N ASN A 63 -21.77 4.28 6.00
CA ASN A 63 -20.86 5.15 6.73
C ASN A 63 -21.17 6.63 6.47
N THR A 64 -21.44 6.98 5.21
CA THR A 64 -21.83 8.33 4.80
C THR A 64 -23.15 8.76 5.45
N ASN A 65 -24.15 7.87 5.48
CA ASN A 65 -25.45 8.12 6.10
C ASN A 65 -25.35 8.34 7.62
N ARG A 66 -24.31 7.81 8.25
CA ARG A 66 -23.99 8.06 9.67
C ARG A 66 -23.20 9.36 9.89
N GLY A 67 -22.90 10.11 8.83
CA GLY A 67 -22.14 11.35 8.87
C GLY A 67 -20.63 11.16 8.96
N PHE A 68 -20.12 9.97 8.62
CA PHE A 68 -18.70 9.66 8.68
C PHE A 68 -18.02 9.66 7.32
N LEU A 69 -16.68 9.81 7.33
CA LEU A 69 -15.85 9.88 6.12
C LEU A 69 -15.46 8.48 5.62
N ASN A 70 -15.35 8.36 4.29
CA ASN A 70 -14.72 7.22 3.64
C ASN A 70 -13.43 7.68 2.96
N LEU A 71 -12.36 6.92 3.08
CA LEU A 71 -11.11 7.10 2.37
C LEU A 71 -10.87 5.91 1.45
N VAL A 72 -10.40 6.16 0.24
CA VAL A 72 -9.92 5.14 -0.70
C VAL A 72 -8.43 5.38 -0.88
N ILE A 73 -7.61 4.37 -0.56
CA ILE A 73 -6.14 4.45 -0.65
C ILE A 73 -5.63 3.27 -1.48
N PHE A 74 -5.43 3.50 -2.77
CA PHE A 74 -5.17 2.48 -3.80
C PHE A 74 -3.84 2.73 -4.53
N ASP A 75 -3.37 1.77 -5.31
CA ASP A 75 -2.19 1.95 -6.15
C ASP A 75 -2.55 2.77 -7.40
N ALA A 76 -1.64 3.66 -7.83
CA ALA A 76 -1.74 4.36 -9.12
C ALA A 76 -1.38 3.45 -10.31
N ASP A 77 -0.76 2.29 -10.05
CA ASP A 77 -0.22 1.37 -11.06
C ASP A 77 0.72 2.08 -12.05
N ASN A 78 0.52 1.92 -13.35
CA ASN A 78 1.40 2.47 -14.38
C ASN A 78 1.00 3.89 -14.81
N ASP A 79 -0.22 4.33 -14.51
CA ASP A 79 -0.76 5.62 -14.96
C ASP A 79 -1.70 6.21 -13.89
N PHE A 80 -1.15 7.15 -13.12
CA PHE A 80 -1.87 7.88 -12.09
C PHE A 80 -3.14 8.55 -12.59
N ILE A 81 -3.10 9.21 -13.75
CA ILE A 81 -4.24 9.96 -14.30
C ILE A 81 -5.34 8.99 -14.73
N ALA A 82 -4.96 7.91 -15.42
CA ALA A 82 -5.92 6.88 -15.83
C ALA A 82 -6.61 6.27 -14.60
N ARG A 83 -5.85 5.83 -13.59
CA ARG A 83 -6.40 5.22 -12.37
C ARG A 83 -7.31 6.17 -11.61
N LYS A 84 -6.90 7.44 -11.45
CA LYS A 84 -7.73 8.46 -10.82
C LYS A 84 -9.07 8.63 -11.55
N ASN A 85 -9.05 8.70 -12.88
CA ASN A 85 -10.25 8.81 -13.70
C ASN A 85 -11.16 7.58 -13.59
N GLU A 86 -10.59 6.36 -13.53
CA GLU A 86 -11.36 5.12 -13.32
C GLU A 86 -12.12 5.15 -11.99
N ILE A 87 -11.44 5.53 -10.90
CA ILE A 87 -12.04 5.62 -9.57
C ILE A 87 -13.05 6.76 -9.48
N ASP A 88 -12.79 7.90 -10.11
CA ASP A 88 -13.74 9.03 -10.18
C ASP A 88 -14.98 8.69 -11.00
N ASN A 89 -14.84 7.93 -12.08
CA ASN A 89 -15.98 7.43 -12.85
C ASN A 89 -16.81 6.45 -12.02
N TRP A 90 -16.17 5.55 -11.27
CA TRP A 90 -16.85 4.68 -10.32
C TRP A 90 -17.59 5.47 -9.23
N ARG A 91 -16.93 6.49 -8.64
CA ARG A 91 -17.54 7.43 -7.67
C ARG A 91 -18.82 8.04 -8.22
N LYS A 92 -18.76 8.62 -9.43
CA LYS A 92 -19.89 9.28 -10.08
C LYS A 92 -21.01 8.31 -10.45
N GLN A 93 -20.66 7.16 -11.00
CA GLN A 93 -21.61 6.14 -11.45
C GLN A 93 -22.52 5.68 -10.29
N TYR A 94 -22.00 5.63 -9.07
CA TYR A 94 -22.72 5.14 -7.90
C TYR A 94 -23.06 6.22 -6.86
N GLY A 95 -22.75 7.49 -7.12
CA GLY A 95 -23.05 8.59 -6.19
C GLY A 95 -22.32 8.47 -4.84
N LEU A 96 -21.10 7.91 -4.83
CA LEU A 96 -20.34 7.66 -3.61
C LEU A 96 -19.62 8.93 -3.13
N THR A 97 -19.48 9.07 -1.82
CA THR A 97 -18.68 10.14 -1.18
C THR A 97 -17.49 9.52 -0.46
N PHE A 98 -16.29 9.87 -0.91
CA PHE A 98 -15.02 9.46 -0.29
C PHE A 98 -13.90 10.38 -0.72
N GLU A 99 -12.82 10.43 0.05
CA GLU A 99 -11.56 11.07 -0.33
C GLU A 99 -10.59 10.04 -0.92
N LEU A 100 -9.77 10.45 -1.89
CA LEU A 100 -8.90 9.55 -2.65
C LEU A 100 -7.42 9.91 -2.44
N PHE A 101 -6.64 8.89 -2.11
CA PHE A 101 -5.18 8.92 -2.19
C PHE A 101 -4.71 7.77 -3.08
N LEU A 102 -3.77 8.05 -3.98
CA LEU A 102 -3.11 6.99 -4.75
C LEU A 102 -1.65 6.85 -4.34
N PHE A 103 -1.20 5.63 -4.06
CA PHE A 103 0.22 5.36 -3.90
C PHE A 103 0.99 5.68 -5.19
N PRO A 104 2.27 6.09 -5.08
CA PRO A 104 3.04 6.16 -3.83
C PRO A 104 2.90 7.47 -3.06
N ASN A 105 2.47 8.57 -3.69
CA ASN A 105 2.52 9.91 -3.09
C ASN A 105 1.38 10.85 -3.54
N ASN A 106 0.31 10.29 -4.11
CA ASN A 106 -0.86 10.98 -4.67
C ASN A 106 -0.56 11.93 -5.85
N GLN A 107 0.53 11.68 -6.56
CA GLN A 107 0.91 12.45 -7.73
C GLN A 107 1.51 11.57 -8.84
N ASP A 108 2.41 10.67 -8.46
CA ASP A 108 3.13 9.83 -9.40
C ASP A 108 2.44 8.48 -9.62
N SER A 109 2.75 7.83 -10.74
CA SER A 109 2.41 6.42 -10.94
C SER A 109 3.23 5.53 -10.00
N GLY A 110 2.65 4.43 -9.54
CA GLY A 110 3.33 3.43 -8.72
C GLY A 110 2.39 2.71 -7.77
N ALA A 111 2.98 1.96 -6.86
CA ALA A 111 2.28 1.18 -5.84
C ALA A 111 2.85 1.42 -4.44
N LEU A 112 2.30 0.76 -3.43
CA LEU A 112 2.87 0.77 -2.07
C LEU A 112 4.38 0.45 -2.08
N GLU A 113 4.84 -0.52 -2.86
CA GLU A 113 6.27 -0.86 -2.91
C GLU A 113 7.15 0.30 -3.40
N ASP A 114 6.66 1.18 -4.27
CA ASP A 114 7.38 2.39 -4.67
C ASP A 114 7.61 3.35 -3.51
N LEU A 115 6.61 3.49 -2.63
CA LEU A 115 6.75 4.23 -1.37
C LEU A 115 7.75 3.52 -0.45
N LEU A 116 7.63 2.20 -0.27
CA LEU A 116 8.51 1.44 0.62
C LEU A 116 9.98 1.55 0.22
N GLU A 117 10.28 1.55 -1.08
CA GLU A 117 11.65 1.75 -1.56
C GLU A 117 12.24 3.12 -1.20
N LYS A 118 11.39 4.14 -0.99
CA LYS A 118 11.81 5.51 -0.66
C LYS A 118 11.98 5.75 0.84
N ILE A 119 11.56 4.80 1.67
CA ILE A 119 11.56 4.94 3.12
C ILE A 119 12.38 3.87 3.83
N ILE A 120 13.23 3.11 3.14
CA ILE A 120 14.20 2.26 3.83
C ILE A 120 15.18 3.11 4.63
N ILE A 121 15.74 2.56 5.70
CA ILE A 121 16.82 3.23 6.43
C ILE A 121 18.09 3.22 5.59
N ASP A 122 18.76 4.37 5.46
CA ASP A 122 20.00 4.55 4.68
C ASP A 122 21.08 3.50 4.97
N LYS A 123 21.20 3.06 6.23
CA LYS A 123 22.14 2.02 6.65
C LYS A 123 21.95 0.70 5.89
N ASN A 124 20.74 0.43 5.40
CA ASN A 124 20.38 -0.78 4.67
C ASN A 124 20.42 -0.61 3.14
N GLN A 125 20.79 0.57 2.62
CA GLN A 125 20.85 0.88 1.18
C GLN A 125 21.68 -0.13 0.38
N SER A 126 22.73 -0.68 1.00
CA SER A 126 23.59 -1.70 0.38
C SER A 126 22.83 -2.96 -0.07
N ILE A 127 21.71 -3.31 0.58
CA ILE A 127 20.86 -4.43 0.20
C ILE A 127 20.18 -4.14 -1.14
N PHE A 128 19.65 -2.92 -1.31
CA PHE A 128 19.09 -2.48 -2.58
C PHE A 128 20.14 -2.37 -3.67
N ASP A 129 21.36 -1.94 -3.35
CA ASP A 129 22.46 -1.91 -4.31
C ASP A 129 22.85 -3.30 -4.81
N CYS A 130 22.83 -4.30 -3.93
CA CYS A 130 23.01 -5.71 -4.28
C CYS A 130 21.88 -6.19 -5.20
N TRP A 131 20.63 -5.85 -4.87
CA TRP A 131 19.46 -6.21 -5.68
C TRP A 131 19.48 -5.57 -7.07
N ASN A 132 19.78 -4.28 -7.15
CA ASN A 132 19.88 -3.55 -8.41
C ASN A 132 20.99 -4.13 -9.32
N ARG A 133 22.10 -4.60 -8.73
CA ARG A 133 23.15 -5.32 -9.47
C ARG A 133 22.67 -6.68 -9.95
N TYR A 134 21.90 -7.40 -9.14
CA TYR A 134 21.28 -8.66 -9.55
C TYR A 134 20.31 -8.46 -10.73
N GLU A 135 19.41 -7.47 -10.67
CA GLU A 135 18.49 -7.15 -11.77
C GLU A 135 19.23 -6.78 -13.06
N LYS A 136 20.24 -5.91 -12.97
CA LYS A 136 21.10 -5.56 -14.11
C LYS A 136 21.82 -6.78 -14.69
N CYS A 137 22.30 -7.68 -13.83
CA CYS A 137 22.93 -8.92 -14.25
C CYS A 137 21.95 -9.77 -15.05
N LEU A 138 20.72 -9.98 -14.55
CA LEU A 138 19.68 -10.73 -15.28
C LEU A 138 19.38 -10.10 -16.64
N GLN A 139 19.20 -8.78 -16.68
CA GLN A 139 18.93 -8.04 -17.93
C GLN A 139 20.06 -8.15 -18.94
N SER A 140 21.31 -8.31 -18.48
CA SER A 140 22.47 -8.44 -19.37
C SER A 140 22.77 -9.88 -19.79
N LYS A 141 22.02 -10.89 -19.34
CA LYS A 141 22.25 -12.28 -19.72
C LYS A 141 21.33 -12.71 -20.85
N GLU A 142 21.95 -13.25 -21.88
CA GLU A 142 21.28 -14.06 -22.89
C GLU A 142 21.61 -15.53 -22.61
N ILE A 143 20.57 -16.37 -22.58
CA ILE A 143 20.72 -17.82 -22.44
C ILE A 143 20.21 -18.44 -23.73
N GLU A 144 21.11 -19.13 -24.45
CA GLU A 144 20.80 -19.79 -25.72
C GLU A 144 19.61 -20.75 -25.56
N GLY A 145 18.72 -20.74 -26.55
CA GLY A 145 17.53 -21.61 -26.58
C GLY A 145 16.31 -21.09 -25.82
N ARG A 146 16.36 -19.89 -25.20
CA ARG A 146 15.17 -19.25 -24.62
C ARG A 146 14.39 -18.46 -25.66
N ALA A 147 13.06 -18.57 -25.59
CA ALA A 147 12.14 -17.76 -26.39
C ALA A 147 12.02 -16.30 -25.91
N TYR A 148 12.33 -16.04 -24.63
CA TYR A 148 12.21 -14.72 -24.02
C TYR A 148 13.42 -14.41 -23.13
N PRO A 149 13.80 -13.12 -23.00
CA PRO A 149 14.83 -12.67 -22.05
C PRO A 149 14.56 -13.10 -20.61
N LEU A 150 15.58 -12.98 -19.75
CA LEU A 150 15.37 -13.16 -18.31
C LEU A 150 14.48 -12.05 -17.77
N THR A 151 13.49 -12.43 -16.97
CA THR A 151 12.58 -11.51 -16.30
C THR A 151 13.21 -11.02 -15.00
N THR A 152 13.18 -9.72 -14.75
CA THR A 152 13.55 -9.17 -13.44
C THR A 152 12.44 -9.42 -12.43
N PRO A 153 12.77 -9.69 -11.15
CA PRO A 153 11.77 -9.78 -10.10
C PRO A 153 10.87 -8.54 -10.01
N THR A 154 9.70 -8.70 -9.40
CA THR A 154 8.81 -7.57 -9.12
C THR A 154 9.30 -6.76 -7.92
N LYS A 155 8.84 -5.51 -7.78
CA LYS A 155 9.13 -4.68 -6.59
C LYS A 155 8.70 -5.35 -5.28
N LYS A 156 7.57 -6.07 -5.30
CA LYS A 156 7.11 -6.89 -4.18
C LYS A 156 8.13 -7.96 -3.79
N THR A 157 8.76 -8.62 -4.76
CA THR A 157 9.84 -9.57 -4.50
C THR A 157 11.10 -8.88 -3.97
N LYS A 158 11.40 -7.66 -4.42
CA LYS A 158 12.51 -6.85 -3.88
C LYS A 158 12.29 -6.47 -2.41
N ILE A 159 11.09 -6.01 -2.04
CA ILE A 159 10.73 -5.73 -0.63
C ILE A 159 10.76 -7.01 0.22
N TYR A 160 10.31 -8.14 -0.32
CA TYR A 160 10.46 -9.43 0.37
C TYR A 160 11.95 -9.77 0.61
N GLY A 161 12.79 -9.67 -0.42
CA GLY A 161 14.22 -9.96 -0.33
C GLY A 161 14.97 -9.01 0.59
N TYR A 162 14.56 -7.74 0.65
CA TYR A 162 15.06 -6.76 1.62
C TYR A 162 14.88 -7.21 3.06
N LEU A 163 13.65 -7.60 3.41
CA LEU A 163 13.34 -8.10 4.74
C LEU A 163 13.98 -9.46 5.01
N GLU A 164 14.10 -10.33 4.01
CA GLU A 164 14.79 -11.61 4.14
C GLU A 164 16.29 -11.45 4.41
N ALA A 165 16.92 -10.38 3.88
CA ALA A 165 18.31 -10.06 4.15
C ALA A 165 18.54 -9.44 5.55
N LEU A 166 17.54 -8.76 6.11
CA LEU A 166 17.61 -8.13 7.44
C LEU A 166 17.23 -9.07 8.58
N LEU A 167 16.25 -9.94 8.33
CA LEU A 167 15.74 -10.87 9.33
C LEU A 167 16.49 -12.21 9.31
N GLY A 168 16.35 -12.98 10.38
CA GLY A 168 16.95 -14.31 10.47
C GLY A 168 16.31 -15.34 9.54
N THR A 169 16.88 -16.56 9.54
CA THR A 169 16.40 -17.67 8.70
C THR A 169 15.38 -18.58 9.40
N SER A 170 15.02 -18.28 10.65
CA SER A 170 14.09 -19.09 11.44
C SER A 170 12.67 -19.03 10.87
N LYS A 171 11.81 -19.96 11.28
CA LYS A 171 10.39 -19.96 10.88
C LYS A 171 9.67 -18.69 11.35
N GLU A 172 9.99 -18.21 12.55
CA GLU A 172 9.40 -17.00 13.11
C GLU A 172 9.86 -15.75 12.35
N ASP A 173 11.13 -15.70 11.96
CA ASP A 173 11.64 -14.58 11.14
C ASP A 173 10.98 -14.55 9.76
N LYS A 174 10.83 -15.71 9.12
CA LYS A 174 10.10 -15.81 7.84
C LYS A 174 8.63 -15.42 7.96
N LYS A 175 8.02 -15.61 9.13
CA LYS A 175 6.64 -15.16 9.37
C LYS A 175 6.55 -13.64 9.29
N LYS A 176 7.50 -12.91 9.89
CA LYS A 176 7.58 -11.44 9.88
C LYS A 176 7.83 -10.81 8.51
N ILE A 177 8.24 -11.58 7.50
CA ILE A 177 8.40 -11.07 6.12
C ILE A 177 7.03 -10.98 5.41
N LYS A 178 6.10 -11.87 5.78
CA LYS A 178 4.77 -11.95 5.17
C LYS A 178 4.00 -10.65 5.41
N GLU A 179 3.26 -10.22 4.40
CA GLU A 179 2.57 -8.93 4.36
C GLU A 179 1.71 -8.63 5.59
N GLN A 180 1.02 -9.67 6.10
CA GLN A 180 0.10 -9.57 7.25
C GLN A 180 0.83 -9.42 8.60
N GLU A 181 2.10 -9.82 8.66
CA GLU A 181 2.90 -9.93 9.89
C GLU A 181 4.12 -9.00 9.85
N ARG A 182 4.28 -8.26 8.76
CA ARG A 182 5.39 -7.34 8.55
C ARG A 182 5.27 -6.16 9.50
N ASP A 183 6.31 -5.96 10.29
CA ASP A 183 6.41 -4.82 11.19
C ASP A 183 6.96 -3.60 10.45
N TYR A 184 6.07 -2.67 10.10
CA TYR A 184 6.46 -1.41 9.48
C TYR A 184 6.93 -0.37 10.50
N THR A 185 6.71 -0.61 11.80
CA THR A 185 7.13 0.29 12.89
C THR A 185 8.59 0.09 13.30
N ASN A 186 9.25 -0.96 12.80
CA ASN A 186 10.66 -1.21 13.05
C ASN A 186 11.53 -0.14 12.38
N ASN A 187 12.03 0.79 13.20
CA ASN A 187 12.87 1.93 12.79
C ASN A 187 14.29 1.52 12.36
N GLU A 188 14.68 0.25 12.49
CA GLU A 188 15.90 -0.28 11.89
C GLU A 188 15.69 -0.65 10.42
N HIS A 189 14.43 -0.82 9.99
CA HIS A 189 14.06 -1.22 8.64
C HIS A 189 13.45 -0.06 7.85
N TRP A 190 12.62 0.77 8.49
CA TRP A 190 11.82 1.80 7.83
C TRP A 190 11.97 3.16 8.51
N ASN A 191 12.14 4.21 7.73
CA ASN A 191 12.10 5.60 8.15
C ASN A 191 10.66 6.15 7.99
N LEU A 192 9.84 5.98 9.01
CA LEU A 192 8.46 6.50 9.02
C LEU A 192 8.37 8.04 9.13
N ASP A 193 9.50 8.71 9.37
CA ASP A 193 9.62 10.17 9.34
C ASP A 193 10.15 10.71 7.99
N ALA A 194 10.35 9.84 6.99
CA ALA A 194 10.87 10.26 5.69
C ALA A 194 9.96 11.31 5.01
N ASP A 195 10.56 12.34 4.41
CA ASP A 195 9.82 13.40 3.70
C ASP A 195 8.89 12.86 2.62
N TYR A 196 9.23 11.71 2.02
CA TYR A 196 8.41 11.05 1.01
C TYR A 196 7.02 10.62 1.53
N LEU A 197 6.86 10.49 2.85
CA LEU A 197 5.58 10.17 3.50
C LEU A 197 4.72 11.40 3.81
N ILE A 198 5.24 12.62 3.64
CA ILE A 198 4.49 13.86 3.95
C ILE A 198 3.12 13.89 3.27
N PRO A 199 2.96 13.59 1.96
CA PRO A 199 1.64 13.62 1.32
C PRO A 199 0.64 12.66 1.97
N LEU A 200 1.08 11.45 2.33
CA LEU A 200 0.22 10.47 3.00
C LEU A 200 -0.09 10.90 4.45
N LYS A 201 0.90 11.43 5.16
CA LYS A 201 0.74 11.94 6.53
C LYS A 201 -0.30 13.05 6.60
N GLU A 202 -0.17 14.04 5.72
CA GLU A 202 -1.09 15.17 5.64
C GLU A 202 -2.48 14.71 5.24
N PHE A 203 -2.60 13.83 4.24
CA PHE A 203 -3.87 13.23 3.85
C PHE A 203 -4.56 12.50 5.01
N LEU A 204 -3.84 11.65 5.74
CA LEU A 204 -4.40 10.90 6.85
C LEU A 204 -4.79 11.84 8.00
N LEU A 205 -3.88 12.70 8.46
CA LEU A 205 -4.15 13.61 9.56
C LEU A 205 -5.30 14.59 9.26
N LEU A 206 -5.51 14.97 8.00
CA LEU A 206 -6.64 15.82 7.63
C LEU A 206 -7.99 15.12 7.81
N HIS A 207 -8.08 13.81 7.57
CA HIS A 207 -9.36 13.11 7.44
C HIS A 207 -9.67 12.11 8.56
N ILE A 208 -8.69 11.71 9.36
CA ILE A 208 -8.93 10.78 10.48
C ILE A 208 -9.27 11.48 11.80
N GLN A 209 -9.18 12.82 11.85
CA GLN A 209 -9.42 13.65 13.04
C GLN A 209 -10.85 13.59 13.59
#